data_AF-A0A493TQ24-F1
#
_entry.id   AF-A0A493TQ24-F1
#
_cell.length_a   1.000
_cell.length_b   1.000
_cell.length_c   1.000
_cell.angle_alpha   90.00
_cell.angle_beta   90.00
_cell.angle_gamma   90.00
#
_symmetry.space_group_name_H-M   'P 1'
#
loop_
_entity.id
_entity.type
_entity.pdbx_description
1 polymer ?
#
loop_
_entity_poly.entity_id
_entity_poly.type
_entity_poly.pdbx_seq_one_letter_code
_entity_poly.pdbx_strand_id
1 'polypeptide(L)'
;MVLRESPFPNRPLAALDALAQGLLCPGFWALNRLLDLQPTTAPRARGRGCCGCTGRALGGLACAALLLLSLPLTALGLLLWLPVQAARRPFAYHHHATTTAPASWDLRQRRGFTFVSANLCLLPSGLAKFSNLGQTLERAAFAAQQLVPEPPGAHDSLIPRPRGEAGPWHYGSVVVDMEGAAGERAVAKLLPADASRRFPAELSERFPAHADFLCLQEVYDAGAAARLRQRLAKSFPYIVYDVGARGLQGCGLKLFGSGLFLASRYPLLAVQYHCYPNGAREDALSAKGLLSVQVLLGCAQGQRVVGYLSCTHLQAPAREWGTWGGGS
;
A
#
# COMPACT_ATOMS: atom_id res chain seq x y z
N MET A 1 -8.96 -12.52 15.98
CA MET A 1 -7.59 -12.71 15.43
C MET A 1 -6.68 -11.71 16.13
N VAL A 2 -5.53 -12.12 16.67
CA VAL A 2 -4.62 -11.19 17.38
C VAL A 2 -3.75 -10.49 16.33
N LEU A 3 -3.87 -9.17 16.21
CA LEU A 3 -3.01 -8.35 15.34
C LEU A 3 -1.64 -8.20 15.99
N ARG A 4 -0.56 -8.29 15.20
CA ARG A 4 0.81 -8.41 15.70
C ARG A 4 1.73 -7.36 15.10
N GLU A 5 2.56 -6.75 15.94
CA GLU A 5 3.46 -5.68 15.51
C GLU A 5 4.70 -6.17 14.78
N SER A 6 5.20 -7.35 15.17
CA SER A 6 6.37 -7.95 14.55
C SER A 6 5.97 -8.88 13.39
N PRO A 7 6.68 -8.80 12.25
CA PRO A 7 6.52 -9.75 11.15
C PRO A 7 6.98 -11.17 11.52
N PHE A 8 7.68 -11.36 12.64
CA PHE A 8 8.14 -12.67 13.12
C PHE A 8 7.50 -13.07 14.45
N PRO A 9 7.34 -14.38 14.71
CA PRO A 9 6.69 -14.86 15.92
C PRO A 9 7.55 -14.71 17.18
N ASN A 10 8.88 -14.69 17.05
CA ASN A 10 9.82 -14.56 18.16
C ASN A 10 11.02 -13.68 17.78
N ARG A 11 11.75 -13.20 18.80
CA ARG A 11 12.92 -12.31 18.63
C ARG A 11 14.11 -12.98 17.92
N PRO A 12 14.44 -14.26 18.16
CA PRO A 12 15.53 -14.92 17.45
C PRO A 12 15.33 -14.93 15.92
N LEU A 13 14.12 -15.25 15.44
CA LEU A 13 13.84 -15.21 13.99
C LEU A 13 13.94 -13.79 13.42
N ALA A 14 13.48 -12.78 14.18
CA ALA A 14 13.66 -11.38 13.78
C ALA A 14 15.14 -10.98 13.72
N ALA A 15 15.97 -11.47 14.64
CA ALA A 15 17.41 -11.21 14.64
C ALA A 15 18.12 -11.95 13.49
N LEU A 16 17.70 -13.18 13.16
CA LEU A 16 18.20 -13.91 11.99
C LEU A 16 17.80 -13.23 10.68
N ASP A 17 16.57 -12.72 10.56
CA ASP A 17 16.17 -11.91 9.40
C ASP A 17 17.04 -10.66 9.30
N ALA A 18 17.26 -9.94 10.41
CA ALA A 18 18.11 -8.76 10.43
C ALA A 18 19.57 -9.07 10.02
N LEU A 19 20.13 -10.19 10.51
CA LEU A 19 21.45 -10.66 10.10
C LEU A 19 21.50 -10.99 8.61
N ALA A 20 20.50 -11.72 8.11
CA ALA A 20 20.40 -12.08 6.70
C ALA A 20 20.28 -10.83 5.81
N GLN A 21 19.44 -9.86 6.19
CA GLN A 21 19.33 -8.56 5.53
C GLN A 21 20.67 -7.80 5.54
N GLY A 22 21.41 -7.87 6.66
CA GLY A 22 22.74 -7.30 6.77
C GLY A 22 23.74 -7.91 5.77
N LEU A 23 23.71 -9.23 5.59
CA LEU A 23 24.54 -9.95 4.62
C LEU A 23 24.13 -9.67 3.16
N LEU A 24 22.83 -9.50 2.90
CA LEU A 24 22.28 -9.16 1.58
C LEU A 24 22.52 -7.69 1.19
N CYS A 25 22.66 -6.81 2.17
CA CYS A 25 22.70 -5.35 1.99
C CYS A 25 23.78 -4.88 1.01
N PRO A 26 25.05 -5.34 1.08
CA PRO A 26 26.10 -4.87 0.16
C PRO A 26 25.78 -5.18 -1.31
N GLY A 27 25.33 -6.41 -1.60
CA GLY A 27 24.96 -6.81 -2.96
C GLY A 27 23.72 -6.09 -3.47
N PHE A 28 22.69 -5.97 -2.63
CA PHE A 28 21.51 -5.19 -2.96
C PHE A 28 21.86 -3.71 -3.24
N TRP A 29 22.71 -3.11 -2.41
CA TRP A 29 23.15 -1.72 -2.58
C TRP A 29 23.92 -1.53 -3.88
N ALA A 30 24.89 -2.41 -4.17
CA ALA A 30 25.69 -2.34 -5.40
C ALA A 30 24.83 -2.50 -6.65
N LEU A 31 23.92 -3.48 -6.64
CA LEU A 31 22.94 -3.69 -7.73
C LEU A 31 22.03 -2.48 -7.90
N ASN A 32 21.44 -1.97 -6.80
CA ASN A 32 20.56 -0.82 -6.85
C ASN A 32 21.28 0.43 -7.39
N ARG A 33 22.56 0.63 -7.02
CA ARG A 33 23.38 1.73 -7.55
C ARG A 33 23.71 1.55 -9.02
N LEU A 34 24.08 0.35 -9.44
CA LEU A 34 24.33 0.03 -10.85
C LEU A 34 23.11 0.34 -11.73
N LEU A 35 21.91 -0.02 -11.25
CA LEU A 35 20.65 0.30 -11.93
C LEU A 35 20.32 1.80 -11.90
N ASP A 36 20.62 2.48 -10.78
CA ASP A 36 20.38 3.93 -10.59
C ASP A 36 21.26 4.80 -11.50
N LEU A 37 22.34 4.25 -12.07
CA LEU A 37 23.15 4.93 -13.09
C LEU A 37 22.38 5.19 -14.38
N GLN A 38 21.26 4.53 -14.64
CA GLN A 38 20.43 4.77 -15.81
C GLN A 38 19.79 6.18 -15.75
N PRO A 39 19.85 6.98 -16.83
CA PRO A 39 19.33 8.34 -16.81
C PRO A 39 17.82 8.32 -17.03
N THR A 40 17.09 9.19 -16.31
CA THR A 40 15.67 9.47 -16.57
C THR A 40 15.51 10.36 -17.82
N THR A 41 14.32 10.39 -18.42
CA THR A 41 14.02 11.18 -19.63
C THR A 41 14.20 12.68 -19.42
N ALA A 42 13.91 13.20 -18.22
CA ALA A 42 14.08 14.61 -17.88
C ALA A 42 15.54 15.12 -18.04
N PRO A 43 16.57 14.43 -17.52
CA PRO A 43 17.97 14.78 -17.79
C PRO A 43 18.42 14.53 -19.23
N ARG A 44 17.79 13.61 -19.99
CA ARG A 44 18.06 13.44 -21.44
C ARG A 44 17.58 14.65 -22.26
N ALA A 45 16.43 15.22 -21.91
CA ALA A 45 15.86 16.39 -22.59
C ALA A 45 16.67 17.68 -22.35
N ARG A 46 17.41 17.78 -21.23
CA ARG A 46 18.22 18.97 -20.88
C ARG A 46 19.61 19.00 -21.51
N GLY A 47 19.92 18.10 -22.46
CA GLY A 47 21.15 18.19 -23.26
C GLY A 47 22.44 18.24 -22.43
N ARG A 48 22.49 17.60 -21.24
CA ARG A 48 23.75 17.46 -20.51
C ARG A 48 24.64 16.49 -21.29
N GLY A 49 25.57 17.07 -22.04
CA GLY A 49 26.48 16.40 -22.96
C GLY A 49 27.38 15.33 -22.34
N CYS A 50 28.18 14.71 -23.21
CA CYS A 50 29.06 13.55 -22.97
C CYS A 50 30.04 13.64 -21.78
N CYS A 51 30.16 14.78 -21.11
CA CYS A 51 31.10 15.00 -20.00
C CYS A 51 30.82 14.15 -18.75
N GLY A 52 29.64 13.54 -18.62
CA GLY A 52 29.32 12.61 -17.53
C GLY A 52 29.51 11.11 -17.86
N CYS A 53 29.89 10.77 -19.09
CA CYS A 53 29.91 9.38 -19.56
C CYS A 53 31.06 8.56 -18.95
N THR A 54 32.25 9.14 -18.84
CA THR A 54 33.42 8.49 -18.22
C THR A 54 33.19 8.24 -16.74
N GLY A 55 32.67 9.22 -16.00
CA GLY A 55 32.32 9.07 -14.59
C GLY A 55 31.23 8.01 -14.36
N ARG A 56 30.21 7.94 -15.22
CA ARG A 56 29.19 6.89 -15.15
C ARG A 56 29.74 5.51 -15.50
N ALA A 57 30.64 5.41 -16.48
CA ALA A 57 31.28 4.15 -16.84
C ALA A 57 32.18 3.63 -15.71
N LEU A 58 33.04 4.50 -15.16
CA LEU A 58 33.91 4.16 -14.01
C LEU A 58 33.09 3.82 -12.78
N GLY A 59 32.05 4.60 -12.47
CA GLY A 59 31.11 4.30 -11.39
C GLY A 59 30.39 2.97 -11.60
N GLY A 60 30.01 2.66 -12.84
CA GLY A 60 29.41 1.38 -13.23
C GLY A 60 30.35 0.21 -13.02
N LEU A 61 31.61 0.32 -13.46
CA LEU A 61 32.65 -0.69 -13.25
C LEU A 61 32.93 -0.91 -11.75
N ALA A 62 33.04 0.18 -10.98
CA ALA A 62 33.21 0.09 -9.53
C ALA A 62 32.00 -0.60 -8.85
N CYS A 63 30.76 -0.24 -9.21
CA CYS A 63 29.56 -0.89 -8.69
C CYS A 63 29.49 -2.37 -9.09
N ALA A 64 29.87 -2.71 -10.32
CA ALA A 64 29.92 -4.10 -10.79
C ALA A 64 30.98 -4.92 -10.02
N ALA A 65 32.17 -4.36 -9.81
CA ALA A 65 33.21 -5.00 -9.00
C ALA A 65 32.74 -5.21 -7.55
N LEU A 66 32.12 -4.20 -6.93
CA LEU A 66 31.54 -4.32 -5.59
C LEU A 66 30.44 -5.39 -5.55
N LEU A 67 29.59 -5.46 -6.57
CA LEU A 67 28.55 -6.49 -6.68
C LEU A 67 29.19 -7.89 -6.72
N LEU A 68 30.21 -8.10 -7.57
CA LEU A 68 30.94 -9.37 -7.66
C LEU A 68 31.60 -9.76 -6.34
N LEU A 69 32.27 -8.82 -5.67
CA LEU A 69 32.90 -9.04 -4.36
C LEU A 69 31.87 -9.34 -3.27
N SER A 70 30.65 -8.82 -3.38
CA SER A 70 29.57 -9.05 -2.42
C SER A 70 28.78 -10.35 -2.66
N LEU A 71 28.99 -11.05 -3.79
CA LEU A 71 28.29 -12.30 -4.10
C LEU A 71 28.38 -13.38 -3.01
N PRO A 72 29.55 -13.69 -2.40
CA PRO A 72 29.61 -14.72 -1.35
C PRO A 72 28.76 -14.35 -0.13
N LEU A 73 28.81 -13.08 0.30
CA LEU A 73 27.98 -12.58 1.40
C LEU A 73 26.49 -12.63 1.03
N THR A 74 26.17 -12.25 -0.21
CA THR A 74 24.78 -12.28 -0.72
C THR A 74 24.25 -13.71 -0.78
N ALA A 75 25.06 -14.66 -1.24
CA ALA A 75 24.70 -16.08 -1.28
C ALA A 75 24.44 -16.64 0.13
N LEU A 76 25.34 -16.37 1.08
CA LEU A 76 25.14 -16.73 2.48
C LEU A 76 23.89 -16.07 3.07
N GLY A 77 23.69 -14.79 2.76
CA GLY A 77 22.51 -14.02 3.15
C GLY A 77 21.23 -14.66 2.60
N LEU A 78 21.19 -15.08 1.34
CA LEU A 78 20.03 -15.75 0.73
C LEU A 78 19.76 -17.11 1.37
N LEU A 79 20.80 -17.90 1.63
CA LEU A 79 20.70 -19.20 2.31
C LEU A 79 20.10 -19.08 3.70
N LEU A 80 20.45 -18.02 4.44
CA LEU A 80 19.86 -17.73 5.75
C LEU A 80 18.46 -17.13 5.63
N TRP A 81 18.26 -16.22 4.68
CA TRP A 81 17.03 -15.45 4.52
C TRP A 81 15.82 -16.31 4.12
N LEU A 82 16.00 -17.20 3.15
CA LEU A 82 14.93 -18.05 2.60
C LEU A 82 14.17 -18.87 3.67
N PRO A 83 14.83 -19.67 4.53
CA PRO A 83 14.13 -20.42 5.57
C PRO A 83 13.49 -19.52 6.62
N VAL A 84 14.12 -18.37 6.94
CA VAL A 84 13.53 -17.40 7.88
C VAL A 84 12.23 -16.81 7.33
N GLN A 85 12.12 -16.60 6.00
CA GLN A 85 10.89 -16.11 5.39
C GLN A 85 9.72 -17.09 5.51
N ALA A 86 9.97 -18.39 5.62
CA ALA A 86 8.90 -19.39 5.79
C ALA A 86 8.15 -19.21 7.13
N ALA A 87 8.80 -18.64 8.15
CA ALA A 87 8.18 -18.31 9.44
C ALA A 87 7.61 -16.88 9.51
N ARG A 88 7.69 -16.12 8.40
CA ARG A 88 7.20 -14.74 8.35
C ARG A 88 5.68 -14.69 8.39
N ARG A 89 5.13 -13.77 9.16
CA ARG A 89 3.71 -13.43 9.17
C ARG A 89 3.33 -12.68 7.88
N PRO A 90 2.06 -12.76 7.46
CA PRO A 90 1.61 -12.14 6.22
C PRO A 90 1.58 -10.60 6.25
N PHE A 91 1.68 -9.97 7.42
CA PHE A 91 1.74 -8.52 7.59
C PHE A 91 2.28 -8.16 8.98
N ALA A 92 2.67 -6.89 9.14
CA ALA A 92 2.95 -6.25 10.42
C ALA A 92 1.90 -5.18 10.71
N TYR A 93 1.57 -4.98 11.98
CA TYR A 93 0.56 -4.04 12.43
C TYR A 93 1.15 -3.03 13.42
N HIS A 94 1.20 -1.76 13.05
CA HIS A 94 1.57 -0.70 13.97
C HIS A 94 0.32 -0.11 14.60
N HIS A 95 0.32 -0.01 15.93
CA HIS A 95 -0.71 0.66 16.68
C HIS A 95 -0.09 1.63 17.69
N HIS A 96 -0.72 2.79 17.87
CA HIS A 96 -0.49 3.62 19.04
C HIS A 96 -1.75 3.62 19.89
N ALA A 97 -1.64 3.15 21.14
CA ALA A 97 -2.75 3.04 22.08
C ALA A 97 -3.33 4.41 22.43
N THR A 98 -4.30 4.86 21.64
CA THR A 98 -5.30 5.81 22.11
C THR A 98 -6.45 4.96 22.64
N THR A 99 -6.49 4.77 23.96
CA THR A 99 -7.58 4.08 24.68
C THR A 99 -8.83 4.96 24.64
N THR A 100 -9.42 5.11 23.47
CA THR A 100 -10.71 5.78 23.32
C THR A 100 -11.76 4.69 23.15
N ALA A 101 -12.72 4.65 24.07
CA ALA A 101 -13.90 3.81 23.90
C ALA A 101 -14.52 4.06 22.51
N PRO A 102 -15.17 3.06 21.89
CA PRO A 102 -15.80 3.26 20.59
C PRO A 102 -16.75 4.45 20.69
N ALA A 103 -16.55 5.45 19.83
CA ALA A 103 -17.40 6.64 19.84
C ALA A 103 -18.86 6.21 19.70
N SER A 104 -19.71 6.69 20.62
CA SER A 104 -21.15 6.49 20.51
C SER A 104 -21.63 7.14 19.22
N TRP A 105 -22.40 6.41 18.44
CA TRP A 105 -22.97 6.89 17.19
C TRP A 105 -24.49 6.73 17.25
N ASP A 106 -25.19 7.86 17.21
CA ASP A 106 -26.62 7.88 16.94
C ASP A 106 -26.85 7.58 15.45
N LEU A 107 -27.45 6.43 15.14
CA LEU A 107 -27.75 6.02 13.75
C LEU A 107 -28.74 6.96 13.05
N ARG A 108 -29.42 7.84 13.78
CA ARG A 108 -30.24 8.92 13.21
C ARG A 108 -29.38 10.03 12.61
N GLN A 109 -28.10 10.11 12.95
CA GLN A 109 -27.16 11.07 12.40
C GLN A 109 -26.36 10.43 11.26
N ARG A 110 -26.33 11.10 10.11
CA ARG A 110 -25.50 10.68 8.98
C ARG A 110 -24.04 10.92 9.30
N ARG A 111 -23.19 9.93 9.01
CA ARG A 111 -21.74 10.03 9.15
C ARG A 111 -21.06 9.74 7.82
N GLY A 112 -20.17 10.62 7.39
CA GLY A 112 -19.32 10.43 6.23
C GLY A 112 -18.01 9.74 6.62
N PHE A 113 -17.49 8.94 5.70
CA PHE A 113 -16.16 8.33 5.81
C PHE A 113 -15.39 8.59 4.52
N THR A 114 -14.12 8.97 4.65
CA THR A 114 -13.29 9.35 3.51
C THR A 114 -12.18 8.34 3.27
N PHE A 115 -12.13 7.84 2.04
CA PHE A 115 -11.19 6.82 1.60
C PHE A 115 -10.27 7.42 0.54
N VAL A 116 -8.97 7.23 0.70
CA VAL A 116 -7.97 7.58 -0.30
C VAL A 116 -7.24 6.33 -0.74
N SER A 117 -7.22 6.08 -2.04
CA SER A 117 -6.41 5.02 -2.64
C SER A 117 -5.37 5.65 -3.58
N ALA A 118 -4.12 5.23 -3.48
CA ALA A 118 -3.05 5.76 -4.34
C ALA A 118 -1.93 4.75 -4.57
N ASN A 119 -1.51 4.62 -5.83
CA ASN A 119 -0.28 3.93 -6.19
C ASN A 119 0.89 4.92 -6.14
N LEU A 120 1.87 4.68 -5.27
CA LEU A 120 2.97 5.63 -5.04
C LEU A 120 4.24 5.32 -5.83
N CYS A 121 4.32 4.14 -6.46
CA CYS A 121 5.51 3.67 -7.19
C CYS A 121 6.81 3.84 -6.40
N LEU A 122 6.84 3.35 -5.16
CA LEU A 122 7.99 3.41 -4.26
C LEU A 122 8.79 2.11 -4.34
N LEU A 123 9.39 1.88 -5.52
CA LEU A 123 10.38 0.84 -5.73
C LEU A 123 11.78 1.30 -5.28
N PRO A 124 12.71 0.38 -4.99
CA PRO A 124 14.13 0.72 -4.86
C PRO A 124 14.58 1.63 -6.00
N SER A 125 15.35 2.69 -5.69
CA SER A 125 15.64 3.79 -6.64
C SER A 125 16.14 3.31 -8.00
N GLY A 126 16.97 2.26 -8.05
CA GLY A 126 17.46 1.67 -9.30
C GLY A 126 16.36 1.02 -10.13
N LEU A 127 15.42 0.30 -9.51
CA LEU A 127 14.25 -0.27 -10.20
C LEU A 127 13.24 0.81 -10.60
N ALA A 128 13.08 1.85 -9.78
CA ALA A 128 12.21 2.98 -10.07
C ALA A 128 12.58 3.69 -11.40
N LYS A 129 13.84 3.61 -11.84
CA LYS A 129 14.30 4.18 -13.12
C LYS A 129 13.61 3.60 -14.35
N PHE A 130 13.18 2.33 -14.30
CA PHE A 130 12.43 1.72 -15.41
C PHE A 130 11.07 2.39 -15.62
N SER A 131 10.50 2.95 -14.56
CA SER A 131 9.31 3.80 -14.59
C SER A 131 9.65 5.30 -14.65
N ASN A 132 10.88 5.66 -14.98
CA ASN A 132 11.38 7.02 -15.04
C ASN A 132 11.34 7.79 -13.71
N LEU A 133 11.38 7.08 -12.59
CA LEU A 133 11.34 7.62 -11.23
C LEU A 133 12.72 7.49 -10.56
N GLY A 134 12.97 8.30 -9.53
CA GLY A 134 14.19 8.22 -8.71
C GLY A 134 13.95 8.86 -7.34
N GLN A 135 14.98 8.92 -6.50
CA GLN A 135 14.92 9.56 -5.17
C GLN A 135 13.76 9.00 -4.32
N THR A 136 13.60 7.68 -4.28
CA THR A 136 12.44 7.02 -3.66
C THR A 136 12.18 7.47 -2.23
N LEU A 137 13.23 7.67 -1.41
CA LEU A 137 13.07 8.12 -0.02
C LEU A 137 12.56 9.56 0.10
N GLU A 138 12.99 10.46 -0.79
CA GLU A 138 12.52 11.85 -0.81
C GLU A 138 11.07 11.92 -1.30
N ARG A 139 10.74 11.16 -2.35
CA ARG A 139 9.35 11.00 -2.84
C ARG A 139 8.44 10.42 -1.76
N ALA A 140 8.90 9.43 -1.01
CA ALA A 140 8.15 8.86 0.10
C ALA A 140 7.92 9.90 1.22
N ALA A 141 8.93 10.69 1.55
CA ALA A 141 8.80 11.76 2.54
C ALA A 141 7.82 12.86 2.07
N PHE A 142 7.90 13.26 0.81
CA PHE A 142 6.99 14.24 0.20
C PHE A 142 5.55 13.70 0.15
N ALA A 143 5.35 12.49 -0.36
CA ALA A 143 4.03 11.85 -0.40
C ALA A 143 3.43 11.74 1.00
N ALA A 144 4.24 11.34 2.00
CA ALA A 144 3.77 11.28 3.38
C ALA A 144 3.32 12.65 3.90
N GLN A 145 4.04 13.74 3.57
CA GLN A 145 3.65 15.09 3.98
C GLN A 145 2.30 15.51 3.37
N GLN A 146 2.06 15.17 2.11
CA GLN A 146 0.80 15.49 1.42
C GLN A 146 -0.37 14.62 1.89
N LEU A 147 -0.09 13.39 2.34
CA LEU A 147 -1.09 12.44 2.83
C LEU A 147 -1.42 12.57 4.31
N VAL A 148 -0.66 13.37 5.08
CA VAL A 148 -0.96 13.62 6.49
C VAL A 148 -2.21 14.49 6.56
N PRO A 149 -3.33 13.96 7.11
CA PRO A 149 -4.55 14.72 7.24
C PRO A 149 -4.45 15.67 8.44
N GLU A 150 -5.35 16.65 8.50
CA GLU A 150 -5.47 17.59 9.60
C GLU A 150 -5.78 16.86 10.93
N PRO A 151 -5.36 17.44 12.07
CA PRO A 151 -5.58 16.84 13.39
C PRO A 151 -7.06 16.50 13.64
N PRO A 152 -7.34 15.42 14.40
CA PRO A 152 -8.70 15.07 14.79
C PRO A 152 -9.29 16.20 15.64
N GLY A 153 -10.27 16.92 15.09
CA GLY A 153 -10.89 18.10 15.69
C GLY A 153 -11.40 19.13 14.68
N ALA A 154 -10.87 19.14 13.44
CA ALA A 154 -11.26 20.10 12.41
C ALA A 154 -12.51 19.71 11.62
N HIS A 155 -12.92 18.44 11.62
CA HIS A 155 -14.06 17.95 10.86
C HIS A 155 -14.90 17.00 11.69
N ASP A 156 -16.11 17.40 12.03
CA ASP A 156 -17.12 16.47 12.52
C ASP A 156 -17.52 15.57 11.35
N SER A 157 -17.37 14.26 11.49
CA SER A 157 -17.78 13.30 10.45
C SER A 157 -19.30 13.28 10.25
N LEU A 158 -20.06 13.98 11.10
CA LEU A 158 -21.49 14.18 10.95
C LEU A 158 -21.82 15.08 9.77
N ILE A 159 -22.66 14.59 8.86
CA ILE A 159 -23.16 15.35 7.73
C ILE A 159 -24.39 16.17 8.19
N PRO A 160 -24.37 17.51 8.11
CA PRO A 160 -25.51 18.34 8.49
C PRO A 160 -26.77 17.97 7.71
N ARG A 161 -27.94 18.07 8.35
CA ARG A 161 -29.23 17.96 7.66
C ARG A 161 -29.35 19.09 6.62
N PRO A 162 -29.70 18.80 5.35
CA PRO A 162 -30.11 19.84 4.42
C PRO A 162 -31.32 20.59 5.00
N ARG A 163 -31.30 21.93 4.97
CA ARG A 163 -32.47 22.73 5.37
C ARG A 163 -33.64 22.38 4.45
N GLY A 164 -34.71 21.79 5.00
CA GLY A 164 -35.96 21.53 4.29
C GLY A 164 -36.48 20.09 4.30
N GLU A 165 -35.68 19.09 4.68
CA GLU A 165 -36.15 17.70 4.81
C GLU A 165 -36.71 17.43 6.22
N ALA A 166 -38.02 17.64 6.41
CA ALA A 166 -38.75 17.22 7.60
C ALA A 166 -39.27 15.78 7.42
N GLY A 167 -38.44 14.78 7.75
CA GLY A 167 -38.82 13.37 7.77
C GLY A 167 -37.84 12.48 8.55
N PRO A 168 -38.26 11.30 9.04
CA PRO A 168 -37.36 10.35 9.68
C PRO A 168 -36.25 9.92 8.70
N TRP A 169 -35.01 9.88 9.15
CA TRP A 169 -33.94 9.27 8.38
C TRP A 169 -34.14 7.75 8.37
N HIS A 170 -34.59 7.19 7.24
CA HIS A 170 -34.59 5.74 7.04
C HIS A 170 -33.16 5.26 6.80
N TYR A 171 -32.62 4.49 7.74
CA TYR A 171 -31.33 3.83 7.62
C TYR A 171 -31.42 2.74 6.54
N GLY A 172 -30.88 3.01 5.34
CA GLY A 172 -30.67 2.00 4.29
C GLY A 172 -31.67 1.90 3.14
N SER A 173 -32.48 2.90 2.80
CA SER A 173 -33.32 2.79 1.60
C SER A 173 -32.58 3.17 0.30
N VAL A 174 -31.95 2.17 -0.32
CA VAL A 174 -32.45 1.79 -1.65
C VAL A 174 -33.70 0.99 -1.36
N VAL A 175 -34.88 1.45 -1.78
CA VAL A 175 -36.08 0.63 -1.73
C VAL A 175 -35.80 -0.58 -2.63
N VAL A 176 -35.53 -1.71 -2.01
CA VAL A 176 -35.66 -3.01 -2.65
C VAL A 176 -36.98 -3.52 -2.09
N ASP A 177 -38.02 -3.47 -2.90
CA ASP A 177 -39.23 -4.23 -2.58
C ASP A 177 -38.80 -5.68 -2.39
N MET A 178 -38.88 -6.14 -1.15
CA MET A 178 -38.70 -7.53 -0.78
C MET A 178 -40.08 -8.18 -0.77
N GLU A 179 -40.75 -8.16 -1.92
CA GLU A 179 -41.73 -9.19 -2.26
C GLU A 179 -41.05 -10.13 -3.26
N GLY A 180 -40.33 -11.12 -2.72
CA GLY A 180 -39.63 -12.10 -3.53
C GLY A 180 -38.92 -13.14 -2.67
N ALA A 181 -39.38 -14.37 -2.77
CA ALA A 181 -39.05 -15.55 -1.99
C ALA A 181 -37.56 -15.81 -1.70
N ALA A 182 -37.35 -16.54 -0.61
CA ALA A 182 -36.08 -17.07 -0.15
C ALA A 182 -35.28 -17.79 -1.24
N GLY A 183 -34.00 -17.41 -1.35
CA GLY A 183 -32.97 -18.22 -1.99
C GLY A 183 -32.38 -17.62 -3.26
N GLU A 184 -31.59 -16.55 -3.16
CA GLU A 184 -30.66 -16.19 -4.23
C GLU A 184 -29.42 -15.46 -3.72
N ARG A 185 -28.28 -15.78 -4.36
CA ARG A 185 -26.91 -15.38 -4.01
C ARG A 185 -26.77 -13.86 -3.92
N ALA A 186 -25.89 -13.39 -3.03
CA ALA A 186 -25.54 -11.98 -2.89
C ALA A 186 -25.06 -11.38 -4.22
N VAL A 187 -25.95 -10.65 -4.91
CA VAL A 187 -25.63 -9.88 -6.11
C VAL A 187 -25.10 -8.52 -5.67
N ALA A 188 -23.86 -8.20 -6.04
CA ALA A 188 -23.33 -6.85 -5.93
C ALA A 188 -24.21 -5.91 -6.78
N LYS A 189 -25.06 -5.11 -6.12
CA LYS A 189 -25.84 -4.08 -6.81
C LYS A 189 -24.91 -2.97 -7.28
N LEU A 190 -24.74 -2.82 -8.59
CA LEU A 190 -24.14 -1.62 -9.18
C LEU A 190 -24.92 -0.39 -8.70
N LEU A 191 -24.21 0.66 -8.30
CA LEU A 191 -24.81 1.96 -8.00
C LEU A 191 -25.60 2.44 -9.24
N PRO A 192 -26.82 2.97 -9.07
CA PRO A 192 -27.60 3.53 -10.17
C PRO A 192 -26.81 4.65 -10.88
N ALA A 193 -26.96 4.75 -12.20
CA ALA A 193 -26.28 5.76 -13.04
C ALA A 193 -26.48 7.22 -12.55
N ASP A 194 -27.57 7.48 -11.84
CA ASP A 194 -27.90 8.78 -11.25
C ASP A 194 -27.03 9.21 -10.06
N ALA A 195 -26.23 8.31 -9.48
CA ALA A 195 -25.30 8.65 -8.40
C ALA A 195 -24.22 9.66 -8.85
N SER A 196 -23.84 9.62 -10.14
CA SER A 196 -22.89 10.55 -10.77
C SER A 196 -23.35 12.01 -10.77
N ARG A 197 -24.69 12.25 -10.80
CA ARG A 197 -25.27 13.60 -10.68
C ARG A 197 -25.34 14.10 -9.24
N ARG A 198 -25.35 13.18 -8.25
CA ARG A 198 -25.44 13.50 -6.81
C ARG A 198 -24.08 13.78 -6.15
N PHE A 199 -23.00 13.25 -6.72
CA PHE A 199 -21.63 13.46 -6.27
C PHE A 199 -20.74 13.74 -7.48
N PRO A 200 -20.57 15.01 -7.88
CA PRO A 200 -19.74 15.35 -9.02
C PRO A 200 -18.30 14.89 -8.76
N ALA A 201 -17.66 14.31 -9.77
CA ALA A 201 -16.24 14.01 -9.72
C ALA A 201 -15.47 15.34 -9.65
N GLU A 202 -14.86 15.63 -8.51
CA GLU A 202 -14.08 16.84 -8.29
C GLU A 202 -12.60 16.55 -8.52
N LEU A 203 -11.95 17.39 -9.34
CA LEU A 203 -10.50 17.40 -9.45
C LEU A 203 -9.95 18.31 -8.35
N SER A 204 -9.28 17.73 -7.36
CA SER A 204 -8.64 18.45 -6.28
C SER A 204 -7.12 18.43 -6.43
N GLU A 205 -6.47 19.56 -6.14
CA GLU A 205 -5.01 19.66 -6.06
C GLU A 205 -4.45 19.11 -4.74
N ARG A 206 -5.31 18.85 -3.76
CA ARG A 206 -4.94 18.40 -2.41
C ARG A 206 -5.66 17.12 -2.03
N PHE A 207 -4.99 16.30 -1.22
CA PHE A 207 -5.66 15.17 -0.58
C PHE A 207 -6.70 15.68 0.43
N PRO A 208 -7.81 14.94 0.63
CA PRO A 208 -8.81 15.30 1.63
C PRO A 208 -8.16 15.44 3.02
N ALA A 209 -8.24 16.64 3.59
CA ALA A 209 -7.70 16.94 4.92
C ALA A 209 -8.30 16.08 6.04
N HIS A 210 -9.45 15.45 5.78
CA HIS A 210 -10.20 14.61 6.72
C HIS A 210 -10.19 13.13 6.31
N ALA A 211 -9.17 12.67 5.58
CA ALA A 211 -9.05 11.26 5.21
C ALA A 211 -9.08 10.33 6.43
N ASP A 212 -10.01 9.37 6.42
CA ASP A 212 -10.20 8.37 7.48
C ASP A 212 -9.38 7.10 7.23
N PHE A 213 -9.29 6.71 5.96
CA PHE A 213 -8.62 5.49 5.51
C PHE A 213 -7.69 5.79 4.32
N LEU A 214 -6.45 5.33 4.40
CA LEU A 214 -5.50 5.35 3.29
C LEU A 214 -5.19 3.92 2.84
N CYS A 215 -5.26 3.67 1.54
CA CYS A 215 -4.91 2.43 0.87
C CYS A 215 -3.84 2.70 -0.19
N LEU A 216 -2.60 2.34 0.10
CA LEU A 216 -1.46 2.64 -0.76
C LEU A 216 -0.96 1.37 -1.46
N GLN A 217 -0.63 1.48 -2.75
CA GLN A 217 -0.02 0.43 -3.56
C GLN A 217 1.41 0.80 -3.97
N GLU A 218 2.17 -0.22 -4.36
CA GLU A 218 3.59 -0.14 -4.75
C GLU A 218 4.53 0.48 -3.71
N VAL A 219 4.25 0.26 -2.43
CA VAL A 219 5.15 0.60 -1.33
C VAL A 219 6.14 -0.55 -1.09
N TYR A 220 7.05 -0.76 -2.04
CA TYR A 220 7.97 -1.92 -2.04
C TYR A 220 9.29 -1.65 -1.29
N ASP A 221 9.81 -0.43 -1.35
CA ASP A 221 11.05 -0.06 -0.67
C ASP A 221 10.85 0.02 0.84
N ALA A 222 11.62 -0.76 1.60
CA ALA A 222 11.48 -0.87 3.05
C ALA A 222 11.79 0.45 3.77
N GLY A 223 12.74 1.24 3.27
CA GLY A 223 13.09 2.55 3.84
C GLY A 223 11.98 3.58 3.59
N ALA A 224 11.39 3.57 2.39
CA ALA A 224 10.25 4.38 2.02
C ALA A 224 9.01 4.02 2.85
N ALA A 225 8.73 2.72 3.01
CA ALA A 225 7.65 2.22 3.87
C ALA A 225 7.83 2.66 5.33
N ALA A 226 9.05 2.57 5.87
CA ALA A 226 9.37 3.03 7.22
C ALA A 226 9.16 4.55 7.36
N ARG A 227 9.56 5.34 6.36
CA ARG A 227 9.38 6.80 6.35
C ARG A 227 7.90 7.18 6.29
N LEU A 228 7.11 6.51 5.44
CA LEU A 228 5.65 6.65 5.38
C LEU A 228 5.02 6.33 6.73
N ARG A 229 5.31 5.15 7.29
CA ARG A 229 4.79 4.73 8.60
C ARG A 229 5.09 5.75 9.69
N GLN A 230 6.35 6.21 9.82
CA GLN A 230 6.75 7.17 10.84
C GLN A 230 5.99 8.51 10.74
N ARG A 231 5.74 8.98 9.51
CA ARG A 231 5.05 10.26 9.27
C ARG A 231 3.54 10.12 9.45
N LEU A 232 2.95 9.07 8.88
CA LEU A 232 1.50 8.82 8.93
C LEU A 232 1.02 8.38 10.31
N ALA A 233 1.84 7.70 11.11
CA ALA A 233 1.49 7.25 12.47
C ALA A 233 1.08 8.40 13.41
N LYS A 234 1.44 9.65 13.07
CA LYS A 234 1.02 10.84 13.81
C LYS A 234 -0.47 11.13 13.71
N SER A 235 -1.09 10.78 12.59
CA SER A 235 -2.51 11.03 12.31
C SER A 235 -3.33 9.76 12.13
N PHE A 236 -2.68 8.64 11.79
CA PHE A 236 -3.29 7.32 11.65
C PHE A 236 -2.72 6.37 12.69
N PRO A 237 -3.40 6.20 13.84
CA PRO A 237 -2.93 5.35 14.93
C PRO A 237 -2.92 3.86 14.58
N TYR A 238 -3.58 3.43 13.50
CA TYR A 238 -3.70 2.03 13.11
C TYR A 238 -3.14 1.83 11.69
N ILE A 239 -2.00 1.14 11.54
CA ILE A 239 -1.32 0.95 10.26
C ILE A 239 -0.99 -0.52 10.03
N VAL A 240 -1.37 -1.06 8.87
CA VAL A 240 -0.94 -2.37 8.36
C VAL A 240 0.09 -2.15 7.27
N TYR A 241 1.27 -2.78 7.42
CA TYR A 241 2.40 -2.63 6.51
C TYR A 241 3.16 -3.96 6.39
N ASP A 242 4.18 -3.98 5.51
CA ASP A 242 4.96 -5.20 5.23
C ASP A 242 4.06 -6.39 4.86
N VAL A 243 3.05 -6.09 4.06
CA VAL A 243 2.00 -7.04 3.67
C VAL A 243 2.53 -7.93 2.56
N GLY A 244 2.25 -9.22 2.65
CA GLY A 244 2.67 -10.22 1.68
C GLY A 244 3.90 -10.98 2.15
N ALA A 245 3.80 -12.30 2.08
CA ALA A 245 4.92 -13.17 2.37
C ALA A 245 6.00 -13.04 1.28
N ARG A 246 7.25 -13.31 1.70
CA ARG A 246 8.44 -13.31 0.85
C ARG A 246 9.06 -14.71 0.87
N GLY A 247 10.10 -14.93 0.07
CA GLY A 247 10.77 -16.22 -0.04
C GLY A 247 10.05 -17.17 -1.01
N LEU A 248 10.20 -18.48 -0.79
CA LEU A 248 9.58 -19.50 -1.65
C LEU A 248 8.11 -19.70 -1.28
N GLN A 249 7.22 -19.50 -2.25
CA GLN A 249 5.78 -19.73 -2.12
C GLN A 249 5.30 -20.63 -3.26
N GLY A 250 4.82 -21.83 -2.94
CA GLY A 250 4.51 -22.84 -3.95
C GLY A 250 5.75 -23.14 -4.79
N CYS A 251 5.67 -22.94 -6.10
CA CYS A 251 6.78 -23.12 -7.05
C CYS A 251 7.53 -21.82 -7.41
N GLY A 252 7.21 -20.69 -6.77
CA GLY A 252 7.75 -19.38 -7.13
C GLY A 252 8.55 -18.68 -6.02
N LEU A 253 9.53 -17.87 -6.40
CA LEU A 253 10.30 -17.01 -5.49
C LEU A 253 9.68 -15.60 -5.44
N LYS A 254 9.31 -15.14 -4.25
CA LYS A 254 8.82 -13.78 -3.96
C LYS A 254 9.92 -12.96 -3.28
N LEU A 255 10.55 -12.07 -4.03
CA LEU A 255 11.58 -11.17 -3.51
C LEU A 255 10.95 -9.96 -2.79
N PHE A 256 9.82 -9.48 -3.30
CA PHE A 256 9.08 -8.35 -2.74
C PHE A 256 7.79 -8.83 -2.07
N GLY A 257 7.36 -8.11 -1.05
CA GLY A 257 5.99 -8.25 -0.52
C GLY A 257 4.96 -7.80 -1.56
N SER A 258 3.74 -7.52 -1.11
CA SER A 258 2.64 -7.06 -1.96
C SER A 258 2.75 -5.60 -2.39
N GLY A 259 3.53 -4.81 -1.66
CA GLY A 259 3.56 -3.35 -1.82
C GLY A 259 2.29 -2.66 -1.30
N LEU A 260 1.40 -3.39 -0.62
CA LEU A 260 0.22 -2.83 0.02
C LEU A 260 0.56 -2.23 1.38
N PHE A 261 -0.04 -1.07 1.66
CA PHE A 261 0.08 -0.37 2.93
C PHE A 261 -1.29 0.26 3.25
N LEU A 262 -1.80 0.06 4.46
CA LEU A 262 -3.10 0.57 4.88
C LEU A 262 -2.95 1.37 6.18
N ALA A 263 -3.55 2.55 6.22
CA ALA A 263 -3.61 3.39 7.43
C ALA A 263 -5.06 3.75 7.75
N SER A 264 -5.41 3.74 9.03
CA SER A 264 -6.77 3.96 9.51
C SER A 264 -6.78 4.83 10.76
N ARG A 265 -7.75 5.75 10.83
CA ARG A 265 -8.08 6.49 12.07
C ARG A 265 -8.83 5.62 13.08
N TYR A 266 -9.46 4.55 12.59
CA TYR A 266 -10.33 3.67 13.36
C TYR A 266 -9.64 2.34 13.71
N PRO A 267 -9.91 1.76 14.89
CA PRO A 267 -9.33 0.49 15.29
C PRO A 267 -9.61 -0.64 14.31
N LEU A 268 -8.60 -1.46 14.03
CA LEU A 268 -8.75 -2.67 13.22
C LEU A 268 -9.12 -3.86 14.11
N LEU A 269 -10.21 -4.54 13.78
CA LEU A 269 -10.71 -5.73 14.49
C LEU A 269 -10.14 -7.03 13.89
N ALA A 270 -9.96 -7.04 12.57
CA ALA A 270 -9.40 -8.17 11.84
C ALA A 270 -8.69 -7.69 10.58
N VAL A 271 -7.63 -8.40 10.19
CA VAL A 271 -6.83 -8.14 8.98
C VAL A 271 -6.51 -9.48 8.35
N GLN A 272 -6.80 -9.62 7.06
CA GLN A 272 -6.50 -10.81 6.28
C GLN A 272 -5.83 -10.41 4.98
N TYR A 273 -4.83 -11.18 4.59
CA TYR A 273 -4.12 -10.99 3.33
C TYR A 273 -4.16 -12.29 2.52
N HIS A 274 -4.52 -12.18 1.25
CA HIS A 274 -4.58 -13.30 0.32
C HIS A 274 -3.69 -12.98 -0.88
N CYS A 275 -2.63 -13.77 -1.07
CA CYS A 275 -1.78 -13.67 -2.25
C CYS A 275 -2.51 -14.28 -3.45
N TYR A 276 -2.46 -13.61 -4.60
CA TYR A 276 -2.90 -14.21 -5.85
C TYR A 276 -1.93 -15.31 -6.27
N PRO A 277 -2.43 -16.45 -6.80
CA PRO A 277 -1.60 -17.59 -7.16
C PRO A 277 -0.73 -17.32 -8.40
N ASN A 278 -1.19 -16.44 -9.28
CA ASN A 278 -0.60 -16.20 -10.58
C ASN A 278 0.03 -14.81 -10.61
N GLY A 279 1.28 -14.73 -11.06
CA GLY A 279 1.97 -13.50 -11.41
C GLY A 279 2.83 -13.74 -12.64
N ALA A 280 2.94 -12.76 -13.52
CA ALA A 280 3.72 -12.86 -14.75
C ALA A 280 4.83 -11.80 -14.77
N ARG A 281 5.94 -12.14 -15.44
CA ARG A 281 7.09 -11.23 -15.64
C ARG A 281 7.62 -10.67 -14.31
N GLU A 282 7.80 -9.37 -14.20
CA GLU A 282 8.33 -8.70 -13.00
C GLU A 282 7.41 -8.87 -11.79
N ASP A 283 6.08 -8.90 -12.02
CA ASP A 283 5.09 -9.08 -10.96
C ASP A 283 5.19 -10.46 -10.31
N ALA A 284 5.76 -11.46 -11.00
CA ALA A 284 5.97 -12.80 -10.44
C ALA A 284 6.88 -12.78 -9.21
N LEU A 285 7.80 -11.81 -9.11
CA LEU A 285 8.71 -11.62 -7.97
C LEU A 285 8.05 -10.90 -6.79
N SER A 286 6.84 -10.37 -6.95
CA SER A 286 6.08 -9.71 -5.90
C SER A 286 4.91 -10.57 -5.44
N ALA A 287 4.60 -10.52 -4.15
CA ALA A 287 3.42 -11.18 -3.60
C ALA A 287 2.19 -10.31 -3.87
N LYS A 288 1.72 -10.18 -5.12
CA LYS A 288 0.48 -9.46 -5.43
C LYS A 288 -0.71 -10.13 -4.76
N GLY A 289 -1.67 -9.35 -4.28
CA GLY A 289 -2.78 -9.90 -3.50
C GLY A 289 -3.82 -8.88 -3.06
N LEU A 290 -4.73 -9.37 -2.23
CA LEU A 290 -5.83 -8.63 -1.61
C LEU A 290 -5.61 -8.53 -0.10
N LEU A 291 -5.56 -7.31 0.41
CA LEU A 291 -5.61 -7.01 1.84
C LEU A 291 -7.03 -6.59 2.21
N SER A 292 -7.67 -7.35 3.10
CA SER A 292 -9.01 -7.05 3.62
C SER A 292 -8.96 -6.79 5.12
N VAL A 293 -9.62 -5.74 5.58
CA VAL A 293 -9.66 -5.34 6.99
C VAL A 293 -11.08 -5.11 7.46
N GLN A 294 -11.33 -5.44 8.72
CA GLN A 294 -12.54 -5.09 9.45
C GLN A 294 -12.19 -3.96 10.42
N VAL A 295 -12.93 -2.85 10.36
CA VAL A 295 -12.70 -1.62 11.14
C VAL A 295 -13.84 -1.38 12.12
N LEU A 296 -13.54 -0.88 13.31
CA LEU A 296 -14.53 -0.47 14.31
C LEU A 296 -14.86 1.02 14.14
N LEU A 297 -16.05 1.33 13.63
CA LEU A 297 -16.45 2.71 13.31
C LEU A 297 -17.12 3.44 14.49
N GLY A 298 -17.71 2.67 15.43
CA GLY A 298 -18.36 3.21 16.62
C GLY A 298 -19.22 2.18 17.34
N CYS A 299 -20.09 2.66 18.23
CA CYS A 299 -21.09 1.85 18.92
C CYS A 299 -22.45 2.54 18.86
N ALA A 300 -23.50 1.80 18.50
CA ALA A 300 -24.88 2.28 18.46
C ALA A 300 -25.77 1.33 19.27
N GLN A 301 -26.51 1.86 20.25
CA GLN A 301 -27.43 1.06 21.08
C GLN A 301 -26.78 -0.18 21.71
N GLY A 302 -25.52 -0.06 22.15
CA GLY A 302 -24.75 -1.16 22.73
C GLY A 302 -24.18 -2.16 21.70
N GLN A 303 -24.43 -1.97 20.41
CA GLN A 303 -23.91 -2.81 19.32
C GLN A 303 -22.73 -2.13 18.61
N ARG A 304 -21.71 -2.90 18.24
CA ARG A 304 -20.58 -2.39 17.47
C ARG A 304 -21.00 -2.11 16.03
N VAL A 305 -20.63 -0.93 15.53
CA VAL A 305 -20.75 -0.59 14.11
C VAL A 305 -19.39 -0.87 13.46
N VAL A 306 -19.39 -1.76 12.46
CA VAL A 306 -18.17 -2.21 11.78
C VAL A 306 -18.20 -1.88 10.29
N GLY A 307 -17.04 -1.59 9.72
CA GLY A 307 -16.83 -1.44 8.29
C GLY A 307 -15.90 -2.51 7.75
N TYR A 308 -15.98 -2.79 6.45
CA TYR A 308 -15.04 -3.65 5.74
C TYR A 308 -14.39 -2.85 4.62
N LEU A 309 -13.06 -2.93 4.53
CA LEU A 309 -12.26 -2.25 3.52
C LEU A 309 -11.31 -3.26 2.89
N SER A 310 -11.16 -3.20 1.57
CA SER A 310 -10.20 -4.03 0.86
C SER A 310 -9.33 -3.19 -0.09
N CYS A 311 -8.03 -3.47 -0.07
CA CYS A 311 -7.02 -2.86 -0.95
C CYS A 311 -6.33 -3.99 -1.74
N THR A 312 -6.19 -3.81 -3.04
CA THR A 312 -5.57 -4.83 -3.92
C THR A 312 -4.59 -4.19 -4.89
N HIS A 313 -3.65 -5.00 -5.37
CA HIS A 313 -2.79 -4.67 -6.49
C HIS A 313 -2.83 -5.84 -7.47
N LEU A 314 -3.58 -5.68 -8.57
CA LEU A 314 -3.74 -6.70 -9.61
C LEU A 314 -2.49 -6.77 -10.51
N GLN A 315 -2.37 -7.86 -11.26
CA GLN A 315 -1.33 -8.04 -12.29
C GLN A 315 -1.38 -6.87 -13.28
N ALA A 316 -0.22 -6.28 -13.59
CA ALA A 316 -0.13 -5.29 -14.64
C ALA A 316 -0.36 -5.99 -16.00
N PRO A 317 -1.20 -5.43 -16.88
CA PRO A 317 -1.41 -6.02 -18.20
C PRO A 317 -0.08 -6.12 -18.94
N ALA A 318 0.15 -7.26 -19.60
CA ALA A 318 1.27 -7.39 -20.49
C ALA A 318 1.15 -6.30 -21.56
N ARG A 319 2.23 -5.54 -21.81
CA ARG A 319 2.30 -4.71 -23.02
C ARG A 319 2.19 -5.65 -24.23
N GLU A 320 1.00 -5.73 -24.80
CA GLU A 320 0.84 -6.05 -26.21
C GLU A 320 1.36 -4.84 -26.95
N TRP A 321 2.58 -4.94 -27.49
CA TRP A 321 3.05 -3.97 -28.48
C TRP A 321 2.19 -4.23 -29.72
N GLY A 322 1.01 -3.62 -29.76
CA GLY A 322 0.19 -3.57 -30.95
C GLY A 322 1.04 -2.99 -32.06
N THR A 323 1.19 -3.76 -33.12
CA THR A 323 1.61 -3.31 -34.44
C THR A 323 0.71 -2.17 -34.88
N TRP A 324 1.01 -0.94 -34.46
CA TRP A 324 0.56 0.26 -35.14
C TRP A 324 1.48 0.44 -36.36
N GLY A 325 1.27 -0.40 -37.35
CA GLY A 325 1.88 -0.32 -38.67
C GLY A 325 0.79 -0.11 -39.72
N GLY A 326 0.78 1.09 -40.30
CA GLY A 326 0.35 1.35 -41.67
C GLY A 326 -1.14 1.26 -41.97
N GLY A 327 -1.85 2.38 -41.86
CA GLY A 327 -3.23 2.52 -42.31
C GLY A 327 -3.58 3.97 -42.63
N SER A 328 -2.78 4.62 -43.48
CA SER A 328 -3.16 5.75 -44.34
C SER A 328 -2.03 6.03 -45.33
#